data_AF-A0A914M2X5-F1
#
_entry.id   AF-A0A914M2X5-F1
#
_cell.length_a   1.000
_cell.length_b   1.000
_cell.length_c   1.000
_cell.angle_alpha   90.00
_cell.angle_beta   90.00
_cell.angle_gamma   90.00
#
_symmetry.space_group_name_H-M   'P 1'
#
loop_
_entity.id
_entity.type
_entity.pdbx_description
1 polymer ?
#
loop_
_entity_poly.entity_id
_entity_poly.type
_entity_poly.pdbx_seq_one_letter_code
_entity_poly.pdbx_strand_id
1 'polypeptide(L)' 'MAAKSIGRTRIILPEENREDFYKLNEEERCNITPLFCSNFDDVFNYIFPDALNIS' A
#
# COMPACT_ATOMS: atom_id res chain seq x y z
N MET A 1 -14.73 15.31 12.88
CA MET A 1 -13.39 14.88 12.45
C MET A 1 -13.53 14.10 11.15
N ALA A 2 -13.77 14.80 10.04
CA ALA A 2 -13.90 14.18 8.72
C ALA A 2 -12.63 14.51 7.93
N ALA A 3 -12.01 13.49 7.36
CA ALA A 3 -10.91 13.60 6.41
C ALA A 3 -9.63 14.26 6.96
N LYS A 4 -8.84 13.50 7.75
CA LYS A 4 -7.38 13.64 7.65
C LYS A 4 -7.00 13.04 6.28
N SER A 5 -7.26 13.81 5.23
CA SER A 5 -7.15 13.45 3.82
C SER A 5 -5.69 13.42 3.33
N ILE A 6 -4.75 13.02 4.20
CA ILE A 6 -3.32 13.15 3.93
C ILE A 6 -2.70 11.77 4.06
N GLY A 7 -2.59 11.13 2.90
CA GLY A 7 -2.15 9.76 2.68
C GLY A 7 -2.36 9.43 1.20
N ARG A 8 -2.01 10.38 0.31
CA ARG A 8 -2.35 10.34 -1.13
C ARG A 8 -1.50 9.36 -1.92
N THR A 9 -0.43 8.82 -1.33
CA THR A 9 0.53 7.97 -2.05
C THR A 9 0.42 6.54 -1.54
N ARG A 10 -0.22 5.69 -2.32
CA ARG A 10 -0.18 4.23 -2.14
C ARG A 10 1.06 3.72 -2.85
N ILE A 11 1.92 2.98 -2.15
CA ILE A 11 3.08 2.33 -2.75
C ILE A 11 2.95 0.83 -2.57
N ILE A 12 3.29 0.07 -3.61
CA ILE A 12 3.35 -1.38 -3.54
C ILE A 12 4.79 -1.76 -3.29
N LEU A 13 5.04 -2.51 -2.23
CA LEU A 13 6.36 -2.93 -1.79
C LEU A 13 6.40 -4.44 -1.59
N PRO A 14 7.54 -5.10 -1.87
CA PRO A 14 7.74 -6.47 -1.46
C PRO A 14 7.59 -6.64 0.05
N GLU A 15 7.08 -7.78 0.50
CA GLU A 15 6.97 -8.10 1.92
C GLU A 15 8.33 -8.04 2.64
N GLU A 16 9.43 -8.35 1.94
CA GLU A 16 10.81 -8.23 2.44
C GLU A 16 11.19 -6.80 2.82
N ASN A 17 10.59 -5.79 2.17
CA ASN A 17 10.84 -4.37 2.46
C ASN A 17 10.00 -3.84 3.62
N ARG A 18 9.16 -4.67 4.25
CA ARG A 18 8.29 -4.25 5.35
C ARG A 18 9.08 -3.68 6.52
N GLU A 19 10.11 -4.38 6.96
CA GLU A 19 10.94 -3.92 8.08
C GLU A 19 11.70 -2.64 7.73
N ASP A 20 12.16 -2.52 6.48
CA ASP A 20 12.86 -1.33 5.99
C ASP A 20 11.94 -0.11 5.97
N PHE A 21 10.69 -0.30 5.53
CA PHE A 21 9.68 0.76 5.55
C PHE A 21 9.40 1.27 6.97
N TYR A 22 9.35 0.39 7.98
CA TYR A 22 9.13 0.82 9.37
C TYR A 22 10.34 1.49 10.02
N LYS A 23 11.55 1.33 9.45
CA LYS A 23 12.74 2.10 9.85
C LYS A 23 12.71 3.55 9.38
N LEU A 24 11.86 3.88 8.39
CA LEU A 24 11.68 5.25 7.93
C LEU A 24 11.07 6.14 9.03
N ASN A 25 11.41 7.43 8.96
CA ASN A 25 10.93 8.42 9.90
C ASN A 25 9.39 8.52 9.85
N GLU A 26 8.78 8.84 11.00
CA GLU A 26 7.32 8.94 11.10
C GLU A 26 6.75 9.98 10.14
N GLU A 27 7.47 11.08 9.88
CA GLU A 27 7.10 12.11 8.92
C GLU A 27 6.99 11.59 7.48
N GLU A 28 7.87 10.68 7.08
CA GLU A 28 7.84 10.05 5.75
C GLU A 28 6.70 9.02 5.65
N ARG A 29 6.47 8.26 6.73
CA ARG A 29 5.39 7.27 6.80
C ARG A 29 4.00 7.90 6.91
N CYS A 30 3.89 9.10 7.48
CA CYS A 30 2.60 9.75 7.76
C CYS A 30 1.73 9.95 6.50
N ASN A 31 2.37 10.07 5.33
CA ASN A 31 1.70 10.35 4.05
C ASN A 31 1.66 9.16 3.08
N ILE A 32 2.22 8.01 3.48
CA ILE A 32 2.37 6.84 2.62
C ILE A 32 1.52 5.70 3.16
N THR A 33 0.71 5.10 2.29
CA THR A 33 0.03 3.84 2.58
C THR A 33 0.81 2.71 1.90
N PRO A 34 1.64 1.95 2.63
CA PRO A 34 2.33 0.81 2.05
C PRO A 34 1.35 -0.34 1.83
N LEU A 35 1.42 -0.94 0.65
CA LEU A 35 0.74 -2.19 0.30
C LEU A 35 1.84 -3.24 0.12
N PHE A 36 1.97 -4.14 1.09
CA PHE A 36 2.95 -5.21 1.01
C PHE A 36 2.40 -6.38 0.20
N CYS A 37 3.21 -6.90 -0.70
CA CYS A 37 2.87 -8.04 -1.55
C CYS A 37 4.00 -9.06 -1.55
N SER A 38 3.64 -10.34 -1.56
CA SER A 38 4.61 -11.45 -1.67
C SER A 38 4.59 -12.06 -3.08
N ASN A 39 3.51 -11.85 -3.85
CA ASN A 39 3.35 -12.38 -5.20
C ASN A 39 2.74 -11.35 -6.17
N PHE A 40 2.84 -11.62 -7.47
CA PHE A 40 2.27 -10.78 -8.52
C PHE A 40 0.73 -10.69 -8.44
N ASP A 41 0.06 -11.77 -8.04
CA ASP A 41 -1.40 -11.79 -7.86
C ASP A 41 -1.88 -10.76 -6.85
N ASP A 42 -1.15 -10.54 -5.75
CA ASP A 42 -1.47 -9.49 -4.78
C ASP A 42 -1.40 -8.09 -5.42
N VAL A 43 -0.37 -7.84 -6.24
CA VAL A 43 -0.22 -6.58 -6.99
C VAL A 43 -1.41 -6.38 -7.93
N PHE A 44 -1.80 -7.43 -8.66
CA PHE A 44 -2.93 -7.39 -9.56
C PHE A 44 -4.23 -7.09 -8.82
N ASN A 45 -4.47 -7.74 -7.67
CA ASN A 45 -5.65 -7.53 -6.82
C ASN A 45 -5.71 -6.10 -6.25
N TYR A 46 -4.56 -5.51 -5.88
CA TYR A 46 -4.51 -4.13 -5.39
C TYR A 46 -4.82 -3.09 -6.47
N ILE A 47 -4.42 -3.35 -7.72
CA ILE A 47 -4.62 -2.41 -8.84
C ILE A 47 -6.00 -2.60 -9.48
N PHE A 48 -6.48 -3.84 -9.57
CA PHE A 48 -7.71 -4.22 -10.27
C PHE A 48 -8.70 -4.98 -9.36
N PRO A 49 -9.18 -4.36 -8.25
CA PRO A 49 -10.10 -5.03 -7.33
C PRO A 49 -11.45 -5.41 -7.99
N ASP A 50 -11.88 -4.66 -9.01
CA ASP A 50 -13.12 -4.91 -9.76
C ASP A 50 -13.01 -6.02 -10.81
N ALA A 51 -11.80 -6.39 -11.24
CA ALA A 51 -11.62 -7.44 -12.26
C ALA A 51 -12.03 -8.83 -11.75
N LEU A 52 -12.11 -9.02 -10.43
CA LEU A 52 -12.58 -10.25 -9.78
C LEU A 52 -14.11 -10.36 -9.67
N ASN A 53 -14.86 -9.28 -9.91
CA ASN A 53 -16.32 -9.23 -9.71
C ASN A 53 -17.16 -9.39 -10.98
N ILE A 54 -16.54 -9.79 -12.10
CA ILE A 54 -17.25 -10.05 -13.35
C ILE A 54 -17.51 -11.56 -13.44
N SER A 55 -18.60 -12.01 -12.80
CA SER A 55 -19.17 -13.36 -12.95
C SER A 55 -20.57 -13.31 -13.53
#